data_AF-A0A9D1FFM2-F1
#
_entry.id   AF-A0A9D1FFM2-F1
#
_cell.length_a   1.000
_cell.length_b   1.000
_cell.length_c   1.000
_cell.angle_alpha   90.00
_cell.angle_beta   90.00
_cell.angle_gamma   90.00
#
_symmetry.space_group_name_H-M   'P 1'
#
loop_
_entity.id
_entity.type
_entity.pdbx_description
1 polymer ?
#
loop_
_entity_poly.entity_id
_entity_poly.type
_entity_poly.pdbx_seq_one_letter_code
_entity_poly.pdbx_strand_id
1 'polypeptide(L)'
;MKKHLIIAGIICAASIPPVYAVTKCVKLTSSTTCTSFSGAVGQSNWSATCGGIEIQGVAFCGSQDGGSAGTKSENVTTSTTSDDNYYCWCKMVSPAVSSWVFYFEEMTAGYCAYNCANNCALHAQRSSKFRSGLFSGLSD
;
A
#
# COMPACT_ATOMS: atom_id res chain seq x y z
N MET A 1 -32.91 50.57 -34.35
CA MET A 1 -32.50 49.19 -34.64
C MET A 1 -31.63 48.69 -33.49
N LYS A 2 -32.11 47.76 -32.66
CA LYS A 2 -31.28 47.08 -31.63
C LYS A 2 -31.50 45.58 -31.80
N LYS A 3 -30.45 44.89 -32.26
CA LYS A 3 -30.42 43.43 -32.42
C LYS A 3 -29.95 42.84 -31.10
N HIS A 4 -30.78 42.06 -30.43
CA HIS A 4 -30.36 41.25 -29.29
C HIS A 4 -30.05 39.84 -29.79
N LEU A 5 -28.77 39.47 -29.77
CA LEU A 5 -28.31 38.10 -30.01
C LEU A 5 -28.67 37.24 -28.79
N ILE A 6 -29.43 36.17 -29.01
CA ILE A 6 -29.63 35.11 -28.03
C ILE A 6 -28.51 34.09 -28.25
N ILE A 7 -27.55 34.04 -27.32
CA ILE A 7 -26.54 32.97 -27.29
C ILE A 7 -27.18 31.78 -26.58
N ALA A 8 -27.62 30.80 -27.36
CA ALA A 8 -28.06 29.51 -26.83
C ALA A 8 -26.83 28.73 -26.34
N GLY A 9 -26.67 28.64 -25.02
CA GLY A 9 -25.63 27.83 -24.39
C GLY A 9 -25.93 26.35 -24.56
N ILE A 10 -25.15 25.68 -25.41
CA ILE A 10 -25.11 24.22 -25.50
C ILE A 10 -24.39 23.70 -24.25
N ILE A 11 -25.17 23.28 -23.25
CA ILE A 11 -24.64 22.53 -22.11
C ILE A 11 -24.47 21.10 -22.59
N CYS A 12 -23.26 20.75 -23.04
CA CYS A 12 -22.86 19.36 -23.20
C CYS A 12 -22.77 18.74 -21.81
N ALA A 13 -23.88 18.15 -21.35
CA ALA A 13 -23.85 17.19 -20.25
C ALA A 13 -23.13 15.94 -20.75
N ALA A 14 -21.81 15.92 -20.62
CA ALA A 14 -21.05 14.69 -20.75
C ALA A 14 -21.53 13.75 -19.63
N SER A 15 -22.30 12.73 -19.99
CA SER A 15 -22.64 11.62 -19.12
C SER A 15 -21.33 10.89 -18.81
N ILE A 16 -20.65 11.29 -17.74
CA ILE A 16 -19.53 10.54 -17.18
C ILE A 16 -20.16 9.21 -16.71
N PRO A 17 -19.83 8.06 -17.33
CA PRO A 17 -20.36 6.79 -16.85
C PRO A 17 -19.96 6.65 -15.38
N PRO A 18 -20.85 6.14 -14.52
CA PRO A 18 -20.48 5.89 -13.13
C PRO A 18 -19.23 5.01 -13.15
N VAL A 19 -18.16 5.48 -12.50
CA VAL A 19 -17.01 4.65 -12.20
C VAL A 19 -17.56 3.53 -11.33
N TYR A 20 -17.87 2.39 -11.95
CA TYR A 20 -18.23 1.19 -11.21
C TYR A 20 -17.00 0.86 -10.37
N ALA A 21 -17.06 1.19 -9.07
CA ALA A 21 -16.16 0.61 -8.10
C ALA A 21 -16.40 -0.89 -8.19
N VAL A 22 -15.52 -1.59 -8.91
CA VAL A 22 -15.55 -3.05 -8.98
C VAL A 22 -15.12 -3.51 -7.59
N THR A 23 -16.08 -3.82 -6.73
CA THR A 23 -15.82 -4.49 -5.46
C THR A 23 -15.15 -5.81 -5.79
N LYS A 24 -13.84 -5.89 -5.59
CA LYS A 24 -13.07 -7.12 -5.79
C LYS A 24 -13.14 -7.91 -4.50
N CYS A 25 -14.08 -8.87 -4.42
CA CYS A 25 -14.12 -9.81 -3.31
C CYS A 25 -12.87 -10.70 -3.36
N VAL A 26 -11.92 -10.46 -2.46
CA VAL A 26 -10.73 -11.31 -2.31
C VAL A 26 -10.75 -12.02 -0.97
N LYS A 27 -10.43 -13.32 -0.98
CA LYS A 27 -10.27 -14.10 0.23
C LYS A 27 -8.78 -14.29 0.52
N LEU A 28 -8.17 -13.25 1.08
CA LEU A 28 -6.81 -13.29 1.62
C LEU A 28 -6.91 -13.48 3.13
N THR A 29 -6.29 -14.53 3.64
CA THR A 29 -6.21 -14.84 5.08
C THR A 29 -4.76 -15.02 5.48
N SER A 30 -4.46 -15.01 6.78
CA SER A 30 -3.10 -15.26 7.30
C SER A 30 -2.45 -16.55 6.78
N SER A 31 -3.28 -17.57 6.49
CA SER A 31 -2.90 -18.86 5.90
C SER A 31 -2.70 -18.83 4.39
N THR A 32 -3.10 -17.77 3.69
CA THR A 32 -2.88 -17.62 2.25
C THR A 32 -1.39 -17.50 1.99
N THR A 33 -0.81 -18.52 1.36
CA THR A 33 0.59 -18.51 0.94
C THR A 33 0.79 -17.52 -0.22
N CYS A 34 1.91 -16.79 -0.17
CA CYS A 34 2.37 -15.99 -1.30
C CYS A 34 3.61 -16.62 -1.94
N THR A 35 3.76 -16.53 -3.26
CA THR A 35 4.77 -17.29 -4.02
C THR A 35 5.68 -16.38 -4.84
N SER A 36 5.12 -15.51 -5.67
CA SER A 36 5.87 -14.48 -6.39
C SER A 36 5.96 -13.23 -5.54
N PHE A 37 7.08 -12.51 -5.59
CA PHE A 37 7.22 -11.20 -4.98
C PHE A 37 8.13 -10.30 -5.82
N SER A 38 7.82 -9.02 -5.88
CA SER A 38 8.68 -8.01 -6.48
C SER A 38 8.77 -6.80 -5.55
N GLY A 39 9.99 -6.35 -5.30
CA GLY A 39 10.27 -5.14 -4.55
C GLY A 39 11.66 -4.74 -4.96
N ALA A 40 11.74 -3.76 -5.86
CA ALA A 40 13.03 -3.30 -6.34
C ALA A 40 13.69 -2.44 -5.26
N VAL A 41 15.00 -2.61 -5.12
CA VAL A 41 15.78 -1.78 -4.20
C VAL A 41 15.70 -0.31 -4.60
N GLY A 42 15.59 0.57 -3.62
CA GLY A 42 15.39 2.01 -3.83
C GLY A 42 14.02 2.40 -4.39
N GLN A 43 13.06 1.46 -4.45
CA GLN A 43 11.66 1.75 -4.76
C GLN A 43 10.80 1.64 -3.51
N SER A 44 9.65 2.32 -3.51
CA SER A 44 8.64 2.18 -2.45
C SER A 44 7.62 1.09 -2.77
N ASN A 45 7.41 0.80 -4.05
CA ASN A 45 6.37 -0.13 -4.48
C ASN A 45 6.84 -1.58 -4.38
N TRP A 46 5.94 -2.45 -3.96
CA TRP A 46 6.15 -3.87 -3.95
C TRP A 46 4.90 -4.63 -4.39
N SER A 47 5.05 -5.88 -4.77
CA SER A 47 3.95 -6.77 -5.10
C SER A 47 4.25 -8.20 -4.67
N ALA A 48 3.19 -9.01 -4.54
CA ALA A 48 3.31 -10.44 -4.37
C ALA A 48 2.11 -11.17 -4.99
N THR A 49 2.22 -12.47 -5.27
CA THR A 49 1.06 -13.29 -5.66
C THR A 49 0.67 -14.17 -4.48
N CYS A 50 -0.50 -13.92 -3.90
CA CYS A 50 -1.01 -14.60 -2.71
C CYS A 50 -2.32 -15.34 -3.05
N GLY A 51 -2.32 -16.67 -2.91
CA GLY A 51 -3.51 -17.48 -3.25
C GLY A 51 -3.97 -17.33 -4.71
N GLY A 52 -3.03 -17.08 -5.64
CA GLY A 52 -3.32 -16.83 -7.06
C GLY A 52 -3.74 -15.38 -7.38
N ILE A 53 -3.80 -14.50 -6.38
CA ILE A 53 -4.18 -13.10 -6.54
C ILE A 53 -2.93 -12.23 -6.47
N GLU A 54 -2.72 -11.36 -7.44
CA GLU A 54 -1.68 -10.33 -7.35
C GLU A 54 -2.10 -9.27 -6.32
N ILE A 55 -1.24 -9.06 -5.33
CA ILE A 55 -1.33 -7.97 -4.37
C ILE A 55 -0.25 -6.94 -4.68
N GLN A 56 -0.56 -5.68 -4.46
CA GLN A 56 0.38 -4.57 -4.60
C GLN A 56 0.37 -3.76 -3.31
N GLY A 57 1.52 -3.19 -3.00
CA GLY A 57 1.71 -2.43 -1.78
C GLY A 57 2.78 -1.37 -1.91
N VAL A 58 2.84 -0.55 -0.86
CA VAL A 58 3.84 0.48 -0.67
C VAL A 58 4.61 0.21 0.61
N ALA A 59 5.86 0.62 0.61
CA ALA A 59 6.79 0.53 1.72
C ALA A 59 7.17 1.95 2.14
N PHE A 60 7.37 2.14 3.43
CA PHE A 60 7.66 3.44 4.01
C PHE A 60 8.56 3.30 5.23
N CYS A 61 9.50 4.22 5.37
CA CYS A 61 10.43 4.26 6.46
C CYS A 61 9.97 5.31 7.47
N GLY A 62 9.50 4.84 8.63
CA GLY A 62 9.02 5.68 9.71
C GLY A 62 10.02 5.79 10.86
N SER A 63 9.73 6.69 11.79
CA SER A 63 10.46 6.84 13.06
C SER A 63 9.84 6.05 14.20
N GLN A 64 8.61 5.55 14.03
CA GLN A 64 7.94 4.73 15.02
C GLN A 64 8.40 3.27 14.94
N ASP A 65 8.84 2.75 16.08
CA ASP A 65 9.07 1.33 16.26
C ASP A 65 7.73 0.58 16.39
N GLY A 66 7.56 -0.48 15.59
CA GLY A 66 6.42 -1.39 15.70
C GLY A 66 6.66 -2.57 16.64
N GLY A 67 7.87 -2.73 17.18
CA GLY A 67 8.33 -3.73 18.14
C GLY A 67 8.42 -5.16 17.61
N SER A 68 7.53 -5.56 16.69
CA SER A 68 7.41 -6.93 16.22
C SER A 68 6.83 -7.00 14.82
N ALA A 69 7.46 -7.79 13.94
CA ALA A 69 6.93 -8.03 12.59
C ALA A 69 5.45 -8.43 12.63
N GLY A 70 4.61 -7.81 11.80
CA GLY A 70 3.16 -8.01 11.80
C GLY A 70 2.37 -7.06 12.69
N THR A 71 3.02 -6.25 13.55
CA THR A 71 2.34 -5.17 14.30
C THR A 71 1.70 -4.19 13.34
N LYS A 72 0.47 -3.78 13.65
CA LYS A 72 -0.31 -2.88 12.81
C LYS A 72 -0.32 -1.47 13.34
N SER A 73 -0.39 -0.50 12.43
CA SER A 73 -0.69 0.89 12.74
C SER A 73 -1.55 1.50 11.65
N GLU A 74 -2.46 2.40 12.01
CA GLU A 74 -3.25 3.15 11.02
C GLU A 74 -2.40 4.21 10.32
N ASN A 75 -1.43 4.78 11.04
CA ASN A 75 -0.53 5.81 10.55
C ASN A 75 0.93 5.44 10.83
N VAL A 76 1.84 5.99 10.03
CA VAL A 76 3.28 5.90 10.28
C VAL A 76 3.83 7.29 10.46
N THR A 77 4.46 7.54 11.62
CA THR A 77 5.12 8.82 11.89
C THR A 77 6.49 8.89 11.22
N THR A 78 6.89 10.10 10.86
CA THR A 78 8.26 10.44 10.47
C THR A 78 8.89 11.39 11.47
N SER A 79 10.20 11.30 11.60
CA SER A 79 11.04 12.30 12.27
C SER A 79 11.51 13.32 11.24
N THR A 80 11.64 14.58 11.67
CA THR A 80 12.34 15.62 10.89
C THR A 80 13.85 15.37 10.82
N THR A 81 14.39 14.58 11.73
CA THR A 81 15.75 14.05 11.63
C THR A 81 15.71 12.83 10.71
N SER A 82 16.28 12.97 9.51
CA SER A 82 16.22 11.92 8.47
C SER A 82 16.70 10.57 8.98
N ASP A 83 17.75 10.58 9.81
CA ASP A 83 18.43 9.39 10.29
C ASP A 83 17.61 8.56 11.27
N ASP A 84 16.53 9.11 11.84
CA ASP A 84 15.62 8.39 12.73
C ASP A 84 14.57 7.58 11.96
N ASN A 85 14.44 7.77 10.64
CA ASN A 85 13.42 7.11 9.83
C ASN A 85 13.93 5.76 9.29
N TYR A 86 14.20 4.81 10.18
CA TYR A 86 14.78 3.50 9.83
C TYR A 86 13.88 2.30 10.13
N TYR A 87 12.64 2.53 10.57
CA TYR A 87 11.66 1.46 10.78
C TYR A 87 10.86 1.21 9.51
N CYS A 88 10.92 -0.02 8.97
CA CYS A 88 10.25 -0.39 7.74
C CYS A 88 8.79 -0.80 7.99
N TRP A 89 7.88 -0.05 7.36
CA TRP A 89 6.44 -0.28 7.38
C TRP A 89 5.92 -0.58 5.97
N CYS A 90 5.02 -1.53 5.89
CA CYS A 90 4.46 -2.03 4.64
C CYS A 90 2.94 -1.87 4.63
N LYS A 91 2.35 -1.51 3.49
CA LYS A 91 0.90 -1.42 3.34
C LYS A 91 0.48 -2.02 2.01
N MET A 92 -0.49 -2.93 2.04
CA MET A 92 -1.16 -3.40 0.83
C MET A 92 -2.14 -2.31 0.38
N VAL A 93 -2.15 -2.00 -0.92
CA VAL A 93 -3.02 -0.99 -1.53
C VAL A 93 -3.94 -1.58 -2.61
N SER A 94 -3.69 -2.82 -3.00
CA SER A 94 -4.51 -3.56 -3.96
C SER A 94 -4.36 -5.05 -3.69
N PRO A 95 -5.43 -5.86 -3.84
CA PRO A 95 -6.78 -5.47 -4.28
C PRO A 95 -7.68 -4.88 -3.18
N ALA A 96 -7.20 -4.88 -1.94
CA ALA A 96 -7.82 -4.22 -0.80
C ALA A 96 -6.72 -3.47 -0.02
N VAL A 97 -7.12 -2.51 0.80
CA VAL A 97 -6.19 -1.70 1.60
C VAL A 97 -6.01 -2.33 2.98
N SER A 98 -4.77 -2.48 3.42
CA SER A 98 -4.45 -2.91 4.79
C SER A 98 -4.12 -1.72 5.69
N SER A 99 -4.11 -1.92 7.02
CA SER A 99 -3.33 -1.05 7.92
C SER A 99 -1.85 -1.09 7.51
N TRP A 100 -1.03 -0.15 8.00
CA TRP A 100 0.41 -0.29 7.93
C TRP A 100 0.85 -1.45 8.82
N VAL A 101 1.79 -2.24 8.34
CA VAL A 101 2.32 -3.42 9.03
C VAL A 101 3.82 -3.24 9.19
N PHE A 102 4.27 -3.20 10.43
CA PHE A 102 5.67 -3.17 10.75
C PHE A 102 6.33 -4.48 10.33
N TYR A 103 7.49 -4.37 9.74
CA TYR A 103 8.32 -5.52 9.43
C TYR A 103 9.56 -5.55 10.33
N PHE A 104 10.44 -4.57 10.20
CA PHE A 104 11.78 -4.64 10.78
C PHE A 104 12.41 -3.26 10.94
N GLU A 105 13.40 -3.17 11.82
CA GLU A 105 14.25 -2.02 12.07
C GLU A 105 15.54 -2.13 11.25
N GLU A 106 15.77 -1.22 10.32
CA GLU A 106 16.97 -1.22 9.49
C GLU A 106 18.12 -0.51 10.20
N MET A 107 19.36 -0.82 9.81
CA MET A 107 20.55 -0.25 10.46
C MET A 107 20.66 1.27 10.29
N THR A 108 20.09 1.82 9.22
CA THR A 108 20.08 3.25 8.91
C THR A 108 18.84 3.61 8.09
N ALA A 109 18.47 4.89 8.08
CA ALA A 109 17.40 5.40 7.23
C ALA A 109 17.68 5.15 5.73
N GLY A 110 18.94 5.26 5.30
CA GLY A 110 19.35 4.98 3.92
C GLY A 110 19.16 3.50 3.53
N TYR A 111 19.50 2.58 4.43
CA TYR A 111 19.24 1.15 4.24
C TYR A 111 17.75 0.85 4.18
N CYS A 112 16.95 1.52 5.02
CA CYS A 112 15.50 1.40 4.97
C CYS A 112 14.96 1.85 3.61
N ALA A 113 15.33 3.05 3.16
CA ALA A 113 14.89 3.57 1.86
C ALA A 113 15.29 2.65 0.70
N TYR A 114 16.44 1.96 0.82
CA TYR A 114 16.93 1.04 -0.19
C TYR A 114 16.23 -0.33 -0.16
N ASN A 115 15.99 -0.93 1.02
CA ASN A 115 15.54 -2.32 1.12
C ASN A 115 14.07 -2.52 1.49
N CYS A 116 13.38 -1.51 2.03
CA CYS A 116 12.10 -1.73 2.69
C CYS A 116 11.04 -2.35 1.76
N ALA A 117 10.91 -1.92 0.50
CA ALA A 117 9.99 -2.56 -0.45
C ALA A 117 10.36 -4.01 -0.78
N ASN A 118 11.65 -4.30 -0.96
CA ASN A 118 12.12 -5.67 -1.18
C ASN A 118 11.75 -6.57 0.02
N ASN A 119 11.96 -6.05 1.22
CA ASN A 119 11.63 -6.72 2.46
C ASN A 119 10.12 -6.93 2.64
N CYS A 120 9.28 -5.95 2.34
CA CYS A 120 7.82 -6.10 2.36
C CYS A 120 7.37 -7.24 1.43
N ALA A 121 7.90 -7.28 0.21
CA ALA A 121 7.60 -8.30 -0.79
C ALA A 121 8.03 -9.71 -0.32
N LEU A 122 9.27 -9.81 0.15
CA LEU A 122 9.87 -11.05 0.66
C LEU A 122 9.11 -11.59 1.87
N HIS A 123 8.67 -10.71 2.78
CA HIS A 123 8.00 -11.13 4.00
C HIS A 123 6.51 -11.43 3.82
N ALA A 124 5.85 -10.83 2.82
CA ALA A 124 4.57 -11.35 2.35
C ALA A 124 4.70 -12.84 1.96
N GLN A 125 5.78 -13.22 1.27
CA GLN A 125 6.07 -14.61 0.91
C GLN A 125 6.41 -15.49 2.14
N ARG A 126 7.36 -15.06 2.98
CA ARG A 126 8.01 -15.95 3.96
C ARG A 126 7.44 -15.92 5.37
N SER A 127 6.76 -14.85 5.76
CA SER A 127 6.34 -14.65 7.17
C SER A 127 4.82 -14.73 7.32
N SER A 128 4.35 -15.80 7.96
CA SER A 128 2.93 -15.94 8.33
C SER A 128 2.47 -14.87 9.31
N LYS A 129 3.35 -14.43 10.23
CA LYS A 129 3.05 -13.34 11.18
C LYS A 129 2.85 -12.01 10.45
N PHE A 130 3.71 -11.71 9.48
CA PHE A 130 3.58 -10.52 8.64
C PHE A 130 2.28 -10.57 7.81
N ARG A 131 2.00 -11.70 7.15
CA ARG A 131 0.73 -11.90 6.43
C ARG A 131 -0.50 -11.78 7.33
N SER A 132 -0.40 -12.23 8.58
CA SER A 132 -1.49 -12.09 9.55
C SER A 132 -1.80 -10.63 9.83
N GLY A 133 -0.77 -9.78 9.97
CA GLY A 133 -0.94 -8.33 10.04
C GLY A 133 -1.55 -7.80 8.75
N LEU A 134 -0.93 -8.10 7.62
CA LEU A 134 -1.26 -7.57 6.28
C LEU A 134 -2.69 -7.87 5.84
N PHE A 135 -3.20 -9.06 6.14
CA PHE A 135 -4.53 -9.50 5.71
C PHE A 135 -5.60 -9.38 6.80
N SER A 136 -5.27 -8.79 7.94
CA SER A 136 -6.27 -8.56 9.00
C SER A 136 -6.89 -7.17 8.87
N GLY A 137 -8.23 -7.14 8.78
CA GLY A 137 -8.98 -5.87 8.70
C GLY A 137 -8.80 -5.15 7.37
N LEU A 138 -8.81 -5.89 6.26
CA LEU A 138 -8.78 -5.30 4.92
C LEU A 138 -10.02 -4.43 4.69
N SER A 139 -9.82 -3.24 4.12
CA SER A 139 -10.90 -2.37 3.65
C SER A 139 -10.89 -2.26 2.13
N ASP A 140 -12.08 -2.08 1.57
CA ASP A 140 -12.28 -1.75 0.15
C ASP A 140 -11.91 -0.29 -0.16
#